data_AF-A0A352J757-F1
#
_entry.id   AF-A0A352J757-F1
#
_cell.length_a   1.000
_cell.length_b   1.000
_cell.length_c   1.000
_cell.angle_alpha   90.00
_cell.angle_beta   90.00
_cell.angle_gamma   90.00
#
_symmetry.space_group_name_H-M   'P 1'
#
loop_
_entity.id
_entity.type
_entity.pdbx_description
1 polymer ?
#
loop_
_entity_poly.entity_id
_entity_poly.type
_entity_poly.pdbx_seq_one_letter_code
_entity_poly.pdbx_strand_id
1 'polypeptide(L)'
;MDTIKLVINHVYDFVSEKEILQQADNATAANKALHDGTRAGNDFLGWVNLPSSVTEDFIRDIEDTATALRTRCDVVVVVGIGGSYLGAKAVIDALSNSFDWLQHERKDPVILYAGNNIGEDYLHELTEYLKKRQFGIINISKSGTTTEPAIAFR
;
A
#
# COMPACT_ATOMS: atom_id res chain seq x y z
N MET A 1 19.85 -5.83 17.09
CA MET A 1 20.39 -4.83 16.15
C MET A 1 19.21 -4.03 15.65
N ASP A 2 19.18 -2.73 15.88
CA ASP A 2 18.08 -1.89 15.40
C ASP A 2 18.24 -1.70 13.88
N THR A 3 17.20 -2.08 13.13
CA THR A 3 17.18 -2.08 11.65
C THR A 3 16.92 -0.69 11.06
N ILE A 4 16.41 0.25 11.86
CA ILE A 4 16.15 1.65 11.49
C ILE A 4 16.66 2.55 12.62
N LYS A 5 17.33 3.67 12.28
CA LYS A 5 17.86 4.63 13.24
C LYS A 5 17.31 6.03 12.99
N LEU A 6 16.85 6.67 14.05
CA LEU A 6 16.44 8.08 14.05
C LEU A 6 17.65 8.95 14.44
N VAL A 7 18.02 9.91 13.58
CA VAL A 7 19.10 10.87 13.82
C VAL A 7 18.52 12.28 13.80
N ILE A 8 18.55 12.96 14.96
CA ILE A 8 17.89 14.27 15.15
C ILE A 8 18.86 15.40 15.53
N ASN A 9 20.16 15.14 15.61
CA ASN A 9 21.14 16.17 15.97
C ASN A 9 21.15 17.38 15.02
N HIS A 10 20.73 17.19 13.77
CA HIS A 10 20.63 18.27 12.78
C HIS A 10 19.44 19.23 13.00
N VAL A 11 18.51 18.93 13.92
CA VAL A 11 17.37 19.83 14.22
C VAL A 11 17.59 20.70 15.46
N TYR A 12 18.69 20.52 16.20
CA TYR A 12 18.92 21.16 17.49
C TYR A 12 19.08 22.68 17.44
N ASP A 13 19.46 23.23 16.28
CA ASP A 13 19.50 24.69 16.06
C ASP A 13 18.10 25.33 16.02
N PHE A 14 17.05 24.53 15.80
CA PHE A 14 15.66 24.98 15.72
C PHE A 14 14.82 24.56 16.93
N VAL A 15 15.09 23.37 17.48
CA VAL A 15 14.43 22.83 18.67
C VAL A 15 15.46 22.07 19.48
N SER A 16 15.76 22.56 20.69
CA SER A 16 16.81 21.97 21.52
C SER A 16 16.44 20.55 21.99
N GLU A 17 17.46 19.73 22.24
CA GLU A 17 17.27 18.38 22.80
C GLU A 17 16.46 18.42 24.10
N LYS A 18 16.68 19.42 24.95
CA LYS A 18 15.94 19.62 26.19
C LYS A 18 14.44 19.83 25.94
N GLU A 19 14.07 20.64 24.96
CA GLU A 19 12.65 20.89 24.63
C GLU A 19 11.96 19.63 24.10
N ILE A 20 12.68 18.82 23.32
CA ILE A 20 12.18 17.52 22.86
C ILE A 20 11.96 16.58 24.06
N LEU A 21 12.97 16.45 24.94
CA LEU A 21 12.90 15.56 26.11
C LEU A 21 11.82 15.99 27.11
N GLN A 22 11.48 17.28 27.19
CA GLN A 22 10.36 17.76 28.00
C GLN A 22 9.00 17.21 27.55
N GLN A 23 8.88 16.67 26.34
CA GLN A 23 7.66 16.02 25.84
C GLN A 23 7.57 14.53 26.18
N ALA A 24 8.54 13.96 26.91
CA ALA A 24 8.60 12.52 27.18
C ALA A 24 7.34 11.98 27.87
N ASP A 25 6.80 12.70 28.85
CA ASP A 25 5.58 12.29 29.55
C ASP A 25 4.36 12.30 28.62
N ASN A 26 4.27 13.33 27.75
CA ASN A 26 3.22 13.42 26.75
C ASN A 26 3.30 12.29 25.73
N ALA A 27 4.50 11.96 25.24
CA ALA A 27 4.74 10.86 24.32
C ALA A 27 4.40 9.51 24.96
N THR A 28 4.79 9.30 26.22
CA THR A 28 4.49 8.08 26.98
C THR A 28 2.99 7.92 27.19
N ALA A 29 2.29 8.99 27.61
CA ALA A 29 0.85 8.99 27.78
C ALA A 29 0.10 8.76 26.46
N ALA A 30 0.57 9.36 25.36
CA ALA A 30 0.00 9.14 24.03
C ALA A 30 0.18 7.69 23.56
N ASN A 31 1.38 7.11 23.76
CA ASN A 31 1.65 5.72 23.41
C ASN A 31 0.79 4.75 24.23
N LYS A 32 0.65 4.99 25.53
CA LYS A 32 -0.26 4.21 26.39
C LYS A 32 -1.71 4.32 25.90
N ALA A 33 -2.18 5.54 25.60
CA ALA A 33 -3.53 5.76 25.12
C ALA A 33 -3.81 5.08 23.75
N LEU A 34 -2.80 5.00 22.89
CA LEU A 34 -2.87 4.26 21.63
C LEU A 34 -3.11 2.76 21.87
N HIS A 35 -2.33 2.14 22.75
CA HIS A 35 -2.51 0.72 23.06
C HIS A 35 -3.77 0.41 23.86
N ASP A 36 -4.19 1.32 24.74
CA ASP A 36 -5.41 1.16 25.53
C ASP A 36 -6.70 1.57 24.76
N GLY A 37 -6.57 2.22 23.61
CA GLY A 37 -7.71 2.69 22.81
C GLY A 37 -8.58 3.72 23.52
N THR A 38 -8.01 4.64 24.29
CA THR A 38 -8.76 5.54 25.19
C THR A 38 -9.08 6.93 24.63
N ARG A 39 -8.66 7.21 23.38
CA ARG A 39 -8.83 8.53 22.73
C ARG A 39 -9.72 8.45 21.50
N ALA A 40 -10.13 9.62 20.99
CA ALA A 40 -10.91 9.74 19.77
C ALA A 40 -10.24 9.01 18.59
N GLY A 41 -11.05 8.29 17.80
CA GLY A 41 -10.57 7.47 16.68
C GLY A 41 -10.11 6.07 17.07
N ASN A 42 -10.35 5.63 18.32
CA ASN A 42 -10.00 4.28 18.80
C ASN A 42 -10.65 3.13 18.00
N ASP A 43 -11.75 3.38 17.29
CA ASP A 43 -12.37 2.42 16.37
C ASP A 43 -11.46 2.00 15.20
N PHE A 44 -10.37 2.76 14.93
CA PHE A 44 -9.49 2.55 13.77
C PHE A 44 -8.06 2.14 14.14
N LEU A 45 -7.88 1.45 15.27
CA LEU A 45 -6.55 1.04 15.78
C LEU A 45 -6.11 -0.36 15.37
N GLY A 46 -6.83 -1.02 14.47
CA GLY A 46 -6.48 -2.39 14.02
C GLY A 46 -5.05 -2.53 13.47
N TRP A 47 -4.46 -1.45 12.94
CA TRP A 47 -3.10 -1.44 12.41
C TRP A 47 -2.01 -1.62 13.50
N VAL A 48 -2.30 -1.30 14.76
CA VAL A 48 -1.31 -1.36 15.86
C VAL A 48 -0.86 -2.82 16.10
N ASN A 49 -1.82 -3.74 16.10
CA ASN A 49 -1.56 -5.16 16.35
C ASN A 49 -1.56 -5.99 15.06
N LEU A 50 -1.83 -5.37 13.90
CA LEU A 50 -1.93 -6.05 12.61
C LEU A 50 -0.70 -6.94 12.37
N PRO A 51 0.57 -6.45 12.42
CA PRO A 51 1.74 -7.29 12.13
C PRO A 51 1.85 -8.53 13.03
N SER A 52 1.54 -8.40 14.31
CA SER A 52 1.57 -9.51 15.28
C SER A 52 0.37 -10.46 15.18
N SER A 53 -0.73 -10.01 14.57
CA SER A 53 -1.96 -10.81 14.40
C SER A 53 -2.02 -11.56 13.08
N VAL A 54 -1.12 -11.26 12.14
CA VAL A 54 -1.05 -11.96 10.85
C VAL A 54 -0.62 -13.41 11.09
N THR A 55 -1.42 -14.35 10.61
CA THR A 55 -1.15 -15.79 10.71
C THR A 55 -0.39 -16.29 9.49
N GLU A 56 0.36 -17.38 9.66
CA GLU A 56 1.02 -18.06 8.53
C GLU A 56 0.01 -18.54 7.49
N ASP A 57 -1.16 -19.01 7.91
CA ASP A 57 -2.23 -19.43 7.00
C ASP A 57 -2.74 -18.26 6.14
N PHE A 58 -2.86 -17.06 6.71
CA PHE A 58 -3.27 -15.88 5.95
C PHE A 58 -2.20 -15.45 4.94
N ILE A 59 -0.92 -15.51 5.32
CA ILE A 59 0.18 -15.27 4.38
C ILE A 59 0.17 -16.29 3.26
N ARG A 60 -0.01 -17.58 3.58
CA ARG A 60 -0.07 -18.66 2.58
C ARG A 60 -1.20 -18.44 1.57
N ASP A 61 -2.39 -18.05 2.03
CA ASP A 61 -3.52 -17.73 1.14
C ASP A 61 -3.20 -16.58 0.15
N ILE A 62 -2.50 -15.54 0.63
CA ILE A 62 -2.03 -14.43 -0.22
C ILE A 62 -0.99 -14.93 -1.23
N GLU A 63 -0.03 -15.76 -0.80
CA GLU A 63 1.03 -16.31 -1.66
C GLU A 63 0.47 -17.24 -2.74
N ASP A 64 -0.50 -18.08 -2.39
CA ASP A 64 -1.20 -18.97 -3.30
C ASP A 64 -1.99 -18.17 -4.35
N THR A 65 -2.70 -17.13 -3.91
CA THR A 65 -3.42 -16.20 -4.80
C THR A 65 -2.46 -15.47 -5.75
N ALA A 66 -1.33 -14.99 -5.24
CA ALA A 66 -0.31 -14.33 -6.05
C ALA A 66 0.30 -15.30 -7.07
N THR A 67 0.51 -16.57 -6.70
CA THR A 67 1.00 -17.62 -7.61
C THR A 67 0.00 -17.92 -8.71
N ALA A 68 -1.29 -17.99 -8.39
CA ALA A 68 -2.35 -18.17 -9.38
C ALA A 68 -2.39 -17.01 -10.40
N LEU A 69 -2.18 -15.77 -9.95
CA LEU A 69 -2.09 -14.61 -10.86
C LEU A 69 -0.83 -14.65 -11.72
N ARG A 70 0.34 -14.92 -11.13
CA ARG A 70 1.63 -15.01 -11.85
C ARG A 70 1.62 -16.05 -12.97
N THR A 71 0.95 -17.18 -12.74
CA THR A 71 0.92 -18.30 -13.70
C THR A 71 -0.07 -18.09 -14.84
N ARG A 72 -1.01 -17.16 -14.72
CA ARG A 72 -2.15 -17.01 -15.65
C ARG A 72 -2.24 -15.64 -16.31
N CYS A 73 -1.41 -14.68 -15.89
CA CYS A 73 -1.53 -13.30 -16.31
C CYS A 73 -0.19 -12.75 -16.78
N ASP A 74 -0.21 -12.05 -17.91
CA ASP A 74 0.87 -11.17 -18.36
C ASP A 74 0.83 -9.82 -17.62
N VAL A 75 -0.38 -9.42 -17.18
CA VAL A 75 -0.65 -8.12 -16.54
C VAL A 75 -1.61 -8.31 -15.36
N VAL A 76 -1.39 -7.58 -14.27
CA VAL A 76 -2.36 -7.47 -13.17
C VAL A 76 -2.73 -6.01 -13.00
N VAL A 77 -4.01 -5.70 -13.09
CA VAL A 77 -4.55 -4.34 -12.91
C VAL A 77 -5.08 -4.22 -11.48
N VAL A 78 -4.46 -3.34 -10.69
CA VAL A 78 -4.95 -2.98 -9.36
C VAL A 78 -5.91 -1.81 -9.51
N VAL A 79 -7.18 -2.03 -9.18
CA VAL A 79 -8.24 -1.02 -9.24
C VAL A 79 -8.46 -0.45 -7.85
N GLY A 80 -8.14 0.82 -7.64
CA GLY A 80 -8.23 1.46 -6.32
C GLY A 80 -7.71 2.90 -6.32
N ILE A 81 -8.06 3.66 -5.28
CA ILE A 81 -7.58 5.03 -5.06
C ILE A 81 -7.21 5.24 -3.58
N GLY A 82 -6.41 6.27 -3.30
CA GLY A 82 -5.97 6.61 -1.95
C GLY A 82 -5.18 5.48 -1.31
N GLY A 83 -5.58 5.05 -0.11
CA GLY A 83 -4.93 3.96 0.62
C GLY A 83 -4.96 2.61 -0.10
N SER A 84 -5.99 2.37 -0.93
CA SER A 84 -6.12 1.15 -1.74
C SER A 84 -5.22 1.14 -2.99
N TYR A 85 -4.44 2.20 -3.20
CA TYR A 85 -3.53 2.36 -4.33
C TYR A 85 -2.08 2.63 -3.87
N LEU A 86 -1.89 3.64 -3.03
CA LEU A 86 -0.56 4.17 -2.70
C LEU A 86 0.32 3.18 -1.94
N GLY A 87 -0.25 2.35 -1.05
CA GLY A 87 0.51 1.36 -0.30
C GLY A 87 1.14 0.30 -1.21
N ALA A 88 0.34 -0.27 -2.12
CA ALA A 88 0.83 -1.23 -3.11
C ALA A 88 1.85 -0.60 -4.06
N LYS A 89 1.55 0.59 -4.60
CA LYS A 89 2.45 1.29 -5.51
C LYS A 89 3.80 1.64 -4.87
N ALA A 90 3.80 2.18 -3.65
CA ALA A 90 5.04 2.56 -2.97
C ALA A 90 5.98 1.36 -2.75
N VAL A 91 5.45 0.21 -2.31
CA VAL A 91 6.25 -0.99 -2.05
C VAL A 91 6.75 -1.60 -3.35
N ILE A 92 5.90 -1.71 -4.38
CA ILE A 92 6.30 -2.25 -5.68
C ILE A 92 7.36 -1.36 -6.32
N ASP A 93 7.15 -0.04 -6.40
CA ASP A 93 8.11 0.88 -7.00
C ASP A 93 9.46 0.88 -6.25
N ALA A 94 9.44 0.75 -4.91
CA ALA A 94 10.66 0.76 -4.09
C ALA A 94 11.47 -0.54 -4.15
N LEU A 95 10.82 -1.69 -4.36
CA LEU A 95 11.47 -3.01 -4.31
C LEU A 95 11.67 -3.64 -5.68
N SER A 96 11.00 -3.16 -6.72
CA SER A 96 11.15 -3.65 -8.10
C SER A 96 12.24 -2.92 -8.87
N ASN A 97 12.69 -3.53 -9.96
CA ASN A 97 13.55 -2.85 -10.93
C ASN A 97 12.78 -1.66 -11.55
N SER A 98 13.38 -0.47 -11.57
CA SER A 98 12.73 0.76 -12.06
C SER A 98 12.27 0.70 -13.52
N PHE A 99 12.85 -0.19 -14.32
CA PHE A 99 12.51 -0.42 -15.72
C PHE A 99 11.94 -1.82 -15.96
N ASP A 100 11.51 -2.51 -14.90
CA ASP A 100 10.97 -3.88 -14.99
C ASP A 100 9.85 -3.98 -16.04
N TRP A 101 8.97 -2.98 -16.08
CA TRP A 101 7.84 -2.89 -17.01
C TRP A 101 8.24 -2.70 -18.49
N LEU A 102 9.48 -2.36 -18.80
CA LEU A 102 10.02 -2.25 -20.17
C LEU A 102 10.72 -3.54 -20.64
N GLN A 103 10.91 -4.52 -19.76
CA GLN A 103 11.58 -5.77 -20.10
C GLN A 103 10.66 -6.69 -20.89
N HIS A 104 11.24 -7.43 -21.85
CA HIS A 104 10.49 -8.32 -22.74
C HIS A 104 10.36 -9.74 -22.16
N GLU A 105 11.38 -10.23 -21.45
CA GLU A 105 11.39 -11.56 -20.80
C GLU A 105 11.14 -11.40 -19.30
N ARG A 106 9.87 -11.20 -18.93
CA ARG A 106 9.46 -11.01 -17.53
C ARG A 106 9.00 -12.33 -16.92
N LYS A 107 9.36 -12.53 -15.64
CA LYS A 107 8.91 -13.68 -14.83
C LYS A 107 7.59 -13.41 -14.11
N ASP A 108 7.36 -12.16 -13.73
CA ASP A 108 6.17 -11.70 -13.02
C ASP A 108 5.28 -10.87 -13.96
N PRO A 109 3.97 -10.74 -13.70
CA PRO A 109 3.07 -9.90 -14.48
C PRO A 109 3.39 -8.40 -14.34
N VAL A 110 3.04 -7.60 -15.35
CA VAL A 110 3.17 -6.13 -15.27
C VAL A 110 2.09 -5.65 -14.32
N ILE A 111 2.43 -4.86 -13.31
CA ILE A 111 1.44 -4.24 -12.43
C ILE A 111 1.02 -2.90 -13.03
N LEU A 112 -0.26 -2.77 -13.37
CA LEU A 112 -0.88 -1.53 -13.80
C LEU A 112 -1.95 -1.10 -12.79
N TYR A 113 -2.38 0.15 -12.89
CA TYR A 113 -3.35 0.74 -11.97
C TYR A 113 -4.53 1.31 -12.74
N ALA A 114 -5.71 1.24 -12.14
CA ALA A 114 -6.90 1.89 -12.67
C ALA A 114 -7.78 2.37 -11.51
N GLY A 115 -8.75 3.23 -11.80
CA GLY A 115 -9.63 3.77 -10.77
C GLY A 115 -8.94 4.67 -9.75
N ASN A 116 -7.68 5.06 -9.97
CA ASN A 116 -6.96 6.08 -9.21
C ASN A 116 -7.16 7.50 -9.79
N ASN A 117 -7.94 7.63 -10.87
CA ASN A 117 -8.39 8.85 -11.51
C ASN A 117 -9.64 8.54 -12.37
N ILE A 118 -10.24 9.56 -13.01
CA ILE A 118 -11.38 9.44 -13.95
C ILE A 118 -10.95 9.95 -15.35
N GLY A 119 -9.72 9.67 -15.77
CA GLY A 119 -9.24 10.01 -17.11
C GLY A 119 -9.78 9.02 -18.14
N GLU A 120 -10.66 9.48 -19.03
CA GLU A 120 -11.21 8.62 -20.10
C GLU A 120 -10.11 8.12 -21.05
N ASP A 121 -9.19 9.01 -21.45
CA ASP A 121 -8.05 8.67 -22.30
C ASP A 121 -7.18 7.61 -21.64
N TYR A 122 -6.87 7.78 -20.35
CA TYR A 122 -6.08 6.82 -19.58
C TYR A 122 -6.73 5.42 -19.57
N LEU A 123 -8.03 5.36 -19.30
CA LEU A 123 -8.76 4.09 -19.28
C LEU A 123 -8.87 3.48 -20.68
N HIS A 124 -9.07 4.30 -21.71
CA HIS A 124 -9.08 3.85 -23.10
C HIS A 124 -7.71 3.25 -23.49
N GLU A 125 -6.62 3.96 -23.24
CA GLU A 125 -5.26 3.50 -23.52
C GLU A 125 -4.91 2.21 -22.77
N LEU A 126 -5.30 2.13 -21.49
CA LEU A 126 -5.14 0.92 -20.69
C LEU A 126 -5.90 -0.27 -21.31
N THR A 127 -7.17 -0.08 -21.67
CA THR A 127 -7.98 -1.16 -22.25
C THR A 127 -7.44 -1.59 -23.62
N GLU A 128 -7.01 -0.66 -24.48
CA GLU A 128 -6.33 -0.99 -25.74
C GLU A 128 -5.05 -1.81 -25.50
N TYR A 129 -4.24 -1.44 -24.51
CA TYR A 129 -3.05 -2.19 -24.13
C TYR A 129 -3.37 -3.63 -23.68
N LEU A 130 -4.48 -3.82 -22.95
CA LEU A 130 -4.87 -5.13 -22.40
C LEU A 130 -5.45 -6.10 -23.44
N LYS A 131 -6.00 -5.63 -24.58
CA LYS A 131 -6.69 -6.48 -25.59
C LYS A 131 -5.91 -7.70 -26.09
N LYS A 132 -4.58 -7.65 -26.05
CA LYS A 132 -3.70 -8.71 -26.56
C LYS A 132 -2.97 -9.48 -25.46
N ARG A 133 -3.39 -9.34 -24.20
CA ARG A 133 -2.69 -9.86 -23.03
C ARG A 133 -3.66 -10.59 -22.11
N GLN A 134 -3.20 -11.65 -21.48
CA GLN A 134 -3.95 -12.26 -20.38
C GLN A 134 -3.77 -11.39 -19.14
N PHE A 135 -4.87 -10.99 -18.50
CA PHE A 135 -4.77 -10.11 -17.33
C PHE A 135 -5.70 -10.52 -16.19
N GLY A 136 -5.27 -10.18 -14.99
CA GLY A 136 -6.05 -10.28 -13.76
C GLY A 136 -6.43 -8.91 -13.23
N ILE A 137 -7.49 -8.84 -12.43
CA ILE A 137 -7.92 -7.63 -11.75
C ILE A 137 -7.91 -7.86 -10.25
N ILE A 138 -7.32 -6.94 -9.50
CA ILE A 138 -7.45 -6.84 -8.05
C ILE A 138 -8.23 -5.56 -7.75
N ASN A 139 -9.52 -5.68 -7.47
CA ASN A 139 -10.37 -4.53 -7.15
C ASN A 139 -10.44 -4.30 -5.64
N ILE A 140 -10.02 -3.11 -5.18
CA ILE A 140 -9.85 -2.80 -3.77
C ILE A 140 -10.64 -1.53 -3.42
N SER A 141 -11.77 -1.69 -2.75
CA SER A 141 -12.53 -0.60 -2.12
C SER A 141 -13.19 -1.11 -0.85
N LYS A 142 -12.95 -0.43 0.28
CA LYS A 142 -13.58 -0.78 1.56
C LYS A 142 -15.11 -0.66 1.50
N SER A 143 -15.62 0.38 0.86
CA SER A 143 -17.08 0.60 0.75
C SER A 143 -17.70 -0.09 -0.46
N GLY A 144 -16.89 -0.45 -1.47
CA GLY A 144 -17.38 -0.90 -2.78
C GLY A 144 -18.05 0.20 -3.60
N THR A 145 -18.13 1.44 -3.07
CA THR A 145 -18.88 2.56 -3.65
C THR A 145 -18.03 3.79 -3.94
N THR A 146 -16.71 3.70 -3.71
CA THR A 146 -15.77 4.77 -4.09
C THR A 146 -15.86 5.02 -5.59
N THR A 147 -16.12 6.25 -6.00
CA THR A 147 -16.55 6.61 -7.37
C THR A 147 -15.56 6.17 -8.44
N GLU A 148 -14.28 6.50 -8.27
CA GLU A 148 -13.23 6.27 -9.27
C GLU A 148 -13.00 4.77 -9.55
N PRO A 149 -12.77 3.90 -8.54
CA PRO A 149 -12.66 2.47 -8.79
C PRO A 149 -13.98 1.82 -9.19
N ALA A 150 -15.13 2.33 -8.74
CA ALA A 150 -16.43 1.81 -9.17
C ALA A 150 -16.72 2.08 -10.65
N ILE A 151 -16.28 3.23 -11.18
CA ILE A 151 -16.36 3.53 -12.62
C ILE A 151 -15.39 2.64 -13.40
N ALA A 152 -14.13 2.55 -12.97
CA ALA A 152 -13.11 1.79 -13.70
C ALA A 152 -13.33 0.27 -13.69
N PHE A 153 -14.05 -0.26 -12.70
CA PHE A 153 -14.37 -1.68 -12.61
C PHE A 153 -15.60 -2.10 -13.43
N ARG A 154 -16.45 -1.15 -13.84
CA ARG A 154 -17.63 -1.42 -14.69
C ARG A 154 -17.22 -1.61 -16.15
#